data_AF-A0A9D2CEG2-F1
#
_entry.id   AF-A0A9D2CEG2-F1
#
_cell.length_a   1.000
_cell.length_b   1.000
_cell.length_c   1.000
_cell.angle_alpha   90.00
_cell.angle_beta   90.00
_cell.angle_gamma   90.00
#
_symmetry.space_group_name_H-M   'P 1'
#
loop_
_entity.id
_entity.type
_entity.pdbx_description
1 polymer ?
#
loop_
_entity_poly.entity_id
_entity_poly.type
_entity_poly.pdbx_seq_one_letter_code
_entity_poly.pdbx_strand_id
1 'polypeptide(L)' 'MKLYNSASHTREDFVPHTPGKVSMYTCGPTVYHFAHIGNLRSYLMEDVLEKFLRWDGYEVKR' A
#
# COMPACT_ATOMS: atom_id res chain seq x y z
N MET A 1 2.73 -13.59 -3.35
CA MET A 1 1.56 -12.69 -3.39
C MET A 1 1.43 -12.08 -4.78
N LYS A 2 0.20 -11.84 -5.29
CA LYS A 2 -0.03 -11.11 -6.54
C LYS A 2 -0.72 -9.77 -6.29
N LEU A 3 -0.21 -8.68 -6.86
CA LEU A 3 -0.80 -7.34 -6.77
C LEU A 3 -1.24 -6.87 -8.15
N TYR A 4 -2.30 -6.06 -8.19
CA TYR A 4 -2.73 -5.43 -9.43
C TYR A 4 -1.84 -4.21 -9.72
N ASN A 5 -1.16 -4.21 -10.85
CA ASN A 5 -0.30 -3.11 -11.29
C ASN A 5 -1.06 -2.21 -12.25
N SER A 6 -1.39 -0.99 -11.82
CA SER A 6 -2.11 -0.01 -12.64
C SER A 6 -1.31 0.47 -13.86
N ALA A 7 0.01 0.27 -13.93
CA ALA A 7 0.80 0.63 -15.12
C ALA A 7 0.64 -0.40 -16.25
N SER A 8 0.50 -1.68 -15.92
CA SER A 8 0.32 -2.78 -16.90
C SER A 8 -1.13 -3.25 -17.03
N HIS A 9 -2.01 -2.82 -16.11
CA HIS A 9 -3.40 -3.25 -16.01
C HIS A 9 -3.56 -4.77 -15.75
N THR A 10 -2.54 -5.42 -15.18
CA THR A 10 -2.55 -6.86 -14.91
C THR A 10 -2.21 -7.18 -13.45
N ARG A 11 -2.49 -8.42 -13.04
CA ARG A 11 -2.04 -8.95 -11.74
C ARG A 11 -0.67 -9.56 -11.91
N GLU A 12 0.31 -9.00 -11.23
CA GLU A 12 1.72 -9.41 -11.31
C GLU A 12 2.17 -10.02 -9.99
N ASP A 13 3.18 -10.89 -10.05
CA ASP A 13 3.84 -11.39 -8.85
C ASP A 13 4.58 -10.25 -8.17
N PHE A 14 4.26 -10.04 -6.89
CA PHE A 14 4.94 -9.02 -6.10
C PHE A 14 6.32 -9.53 -5.70
N VAL A 15 7.35 -8.89 -6.26
CA VAL A 15 8.75 -9.13 -5.91
C VAL A 15 9.32 -7.81 -5.37
N PRO A 16 9.77 -7.75 -4.11
CA PRO A 16 10.32 -6.52 -3.56
C PRO A 16 11.65 -6.17 -4.24
N HIS A 17 11.95 -4.87 -4.31
CA HIS A 17 13.23 -4.40 -4.86
C HIS A 17 14.44 -4.92 -4.07
N THR A 18 14.31 -5.04 -2.74
CA THR A 18 15.30 -5.66 -1.87
C THR A 18 14.66 -6.85 -1.17
N PRO A 19 15.25 -8.06 -1.21
CA PRO A 19 14.68 -9.24 -0.56
C PRO A 19 14.33 -8.98 0.91
N GLY A 20 13.11 -9.33 1.30
CA GLY A 20 12.61 -9.16 2.68
C GLY A 20 12.26 -7.72 3.10
N LYS A 21 12.52 -6.69 2.27
CA LYS A 21 12.20 -5.30 2.59
C LYS A 21 11.24 -4.69 1.58
N VAL A 22 10.21 -4.01 2.07
CA VAL A 22 9.23 -3.30 1.24
C VAL A 22 9.24 -1.83 1.58
N SER A 23 9.40 -0.98 0.56
CA SER A 23 9.16 0.46 0.68
C SER A 23 7.82 0.78 0.04
N MET A 24 6.91 1.42 0.77
CA MET A 24 5.56 1.72 0.31
C MET A 24 5.25 3.21 0.50
N TYR A 25 4.93 3.91 -0.58
CA TYR A 25 4.49 5.30 -0.50
C TYR A 25 2.99 5.41 -0.80
N THR A 26 2.31 6.24 -0.02
CA THR A 26 0.88 6.54 -0.18
C THR A 26 0.65 8.05 -0.13
N CYS A 27 -0.14 8.58 -1.05
CA CYS A 27 -0.49 10.00 -1.03
C CYS A 27 -1.32 10.35 0.21
N GLY A 28 -0.90 11.37 0.95
CA GLY A 28 -1.62 11.90 2.10
C GLY A 28 -2.78 12.87 1.74
N PRO A 29 -3.53 13.36 2.74
CA PRO A 29 -4.56 14.37 2.53
C PRO A 29 -3.95 15.74 2.22
N THR A 30 -4.68 16.55 1.44
CA THR A 30 -4.49 18.00 1.47
C THR A 30 -5.23 18.57 2.67
N VAL A 31 -4.52 19.19 3.61
CA VAL A 31 -5.00 19.54 4.97
C VAL A 31 -5.81 20.84 5.07
N TYR A 32 -6.60 21.18 4.06
CA TYR A 32 -7.44 22.39 4.08
C TYR A 32 -8.87 22.16 4.60
N HIS A 33 -9.30 20.90 4.74
CA HIS A 33 -10.66 20.55 5.16
C HIS A 33 -10.70 19.20 5.88
N PHE A 34 -11.84 18.89 6.52
CA PHE A 34 -12.11 17.59 7.11
C PHE A 34 -12.07 16.46 6.08
N ALA A 35 -11.47 15.33 6.48
CA ALA A 35 -11.46 14.10 5.69
C ALA A 35 -12.89 13.55 5.54
N HIS A 36 -13.25 13.15 4.32
CA HIS A 36 -14.52 12.50 4.03
C HIS A 36 -14.38 10.98 3.92
N ILE A 37 -15.50 10.26 3.87
CA ILE A 37 -15.52 8.78 3.85
C ILE A 37 -14.67 8.17 2.71
N GLY A 38 -14.62 8.84 1.56
CA GLY A 38 -13.72 8.45 0.45
C GLY A 38 -12.23 8.46 0.82
N ASN A 39 -11.75 9.44 1.59
CA ASN A 39 -10.36 9.46 2.04
C ASN A 39 -10.11 8.31 3.03
N LEU A 40 -11.02 8.12 3.98
CA LEU A 40 -10.91 7.07 5.00
C LEU A 40 -10.88 5.67 4.39
N ARG A 41 -11.65 5.42 3.33
CA ARG A 41 -11.60 4.15 2.59
C ARG A 41 -10.21 3.88 2.03
N SER A 42 -9.56 4.88 1.44
CA SER A 42 -8.18 4.74 0.95
C SER A 42 -7.21 4.46 2.09
N TYR A 43 -7.34 5.19 3.21
CA TYR A 43 -6.48 5.03 4.38
C TYR A 43 -6.60 3.66 5.06
N LEU A 44 -7.80 3.09 5.06
CA LEU A 44 -8.00 1.73 5.54
C LEU A 44 -7.41 0.68 4.59
N MET A 45 -7.53 0.88 3.28
CA MET A 45 -6.97 -0.06 2.30
C MET A 45 -5.45 -0.11 2.35
N GLU A 46 -4.78 1.04 2.45
CA GLU A 46 -3.33 1.10 2.62
C GLU A 46 -2.86 0.52 3.97
N ASP A 47 -3.60 0.75 5.06
CA ASP A 47 -3.29 0.17 6.37
C ASP A 47 -3.43 -1.36 6.38
N VAL A 48 -4.48 -1.89 5.73
CA VAL A 48 -4.66 -3.33 5.55
C VAL A 48 -3.51 -3.93 4.75
N LEU A 49 -3.09 -3.26 3.66
CA LEU A 49 -1.95 -3.73 2.85
C LEU A 49 -0.65 -3.70 3.65
N GLU A 50 -0.37 -2.63 4.40
CA GLU A 50 0.82 -2.52 5.25
C GLU A 50 0.87 -3.67 6.28
N LYS A 51 -0.25 -3.89 6.98
CA LYS A 51 -0.37 -4.94 7.99
C LYS A 51 -0.23 -6.32 7.39
N PHE A 52 -0.82 -6.56 6.22
CA PHE A 52 -0.68 -7.83 5.52
C PHE A 52 0.79 -8.09 5.14
N LEU A 53 1.49 -7.09 4.59
CA LEU A 53 2.90 -7.22 4.23
C LEU A 53 3.79 -7.50 5.45
N ARG A 54 3.54 -6.83 6.58
CA ARG A 54 4.24 -7.10 7.84
C ARG A 54 3.95 -8.51 8.36
N TRP A 55 2.70 -8.96 8.27
CA TRP A 55 2.28 -10.31 8.66
C TRP A 55 2.92 -11.39 7.77
N ASP A 56 3.08 -11.13 6.46
CA ASP A 56 3.75 -12.02 5.49
C ASP A 56 5.28 -12.09 5.72
N GLY A 57 5.81 -11.33 6.69
CA GLY A 57 7.21 -11.38 7.11
C GLY A 57 8.11 -10.31 6.50
N TYR A 58 7.56 -9.32 5.79
CA TYR A 58 8.36 -8.22 5.25
C TYR A 58 8.67 -7.16 6.31
N GLU A 59 9.89 -6.63 6.26
CA GLU A 59 10.24 -5.37 6.89
C GLU A 59 9.67 -4.22 6.04
N VAL A 60 8.53 -3.66 6.47
CA VAL A 60 7.86 -2.57 5.74
C VAL A 60 8.31 -1.21 6.26
N LYS A 61 8.83 -0.38 5.36
CA LYS A 61 9.03 1.05 5.54
C LYS A 61 7.97 1.80 4.72
N ARG A 62 7.07 2.47 5.42
CA ARG A 62 6.05 3.32 4.82
C ARG A 62 6.47 4.78 4.88
#